data_AF-A0A3N5UVG9-F1
#
_entry.id   AF-A0A3N5UVG9-F1
#
_cell.length_a   1.000
_cell.length_b   1.000
_cell.length_c   1.000
_cell.angle_alpha   90.00
_cell.angle_beta   90.00
_cell.angle_gamma   90.00
#
_symmetry.space_group_name_H-M   'P 1'
#
loop_
_entity.id
_entity.type
_entity.pdbx_description
1 polymer ?
#
loop_
_entity_poly.entity_id
_entity_poly.type
_entity_poly.pdbx_seq_one_letter_code
_entity_poly.pdbx_strand_id
1 'polypeptide(L)' 'MRLIYEIHKYQQDSFQYVVAGTNKYSETKVKNDVERMNSMLNESMRTMGIKYVFAITDTSDSSYKERKKKNSY' A
#
# COMPACT_ATOMS: atom_id res chain seq x y z
N MET A 1 -19.80 -5.76 2.08
CA MET A 1 -18.55 -5.12 1.65
C MET A 1 -17.51 -5.27 2.75
N ARG A 2 -16.32 -5.79 2.46
CA ARG A 2 -15.18 -5.70 3.39
C ARG A 2 -14.15 -4.77 2.74
N LEU A 3 -13.93 -3.61 3.35
CA LEU A 3 -12.85 -2.72 2.96
C LEU A 3 -11.52 -3.34 3.39
N ILE A 4 -10.55 -3.35 2.48
CA ILE A 4 -9.17 -3.71 2.75
C ILE A 4 -8.37 -2.43 2.68
N TYR A 5 -7.67 -2.15 3.76
CA TYR A 5 -6.70 -1.08 3.85
C TYR A 5 -5.37 -1.57 3.32
N GLU A 6 -4.81 -0.87 2.35
CA GLU A 6 -3.57 -1.22 1.67
C GLU A 6 -2.54 -0.11 1.80
N ILE A 7 -1.27 -0.51 1.80
CA ILE A 7 -0.12 0.39 1.72
C ILE A 7 0.52 0.15 0.36
N HIS A 8 0.47 1.14 -0.51
CA HIS A 8 1.03 1.07 -1.85
C HIS A 8 2.41 1.74 -1.85
N LYS A 9 3.38 1.11 -2.48
CA LYS A 9 4.66 1.73 -2.79
C LYS A 9 4.60 2.33 -4.18
N TYR A 10 4.98 3.59 -4.27
CA TYR A 10 5.19 4.31 -5.51
C TYR A 10 6.66 4.66 -5.67
N GLN A 11 7.07 4.81 -6.92
CA GLN A 11 8.32 5.43 -7.29
C GLN A 11 7.99 6.54 -8.28
N GLN A 12 8.31 7.78 -7.91
CA GLN A 12 7.84 9.00 -8.55
C GLN A 12 6.30 9.00 -8.57
N ASP A 13 5.70 8.77 -9.73
CA ASP A 13 4.25 8.65 -9.92
C ASP A 13 3.80 7.29 -10.45
N SER A 14 4.73 6.33 -10.54
CA SER A 14 4.44 4.97 -10.95
C SER A 14 4.18 4.06 -9.75
N PHE A 15 3.02 3.40 -9.75
CA PHE A 15 2.72 2.33 -8.80
C PHE A 15 3.74 1.20 -8.98
N GLN A 16 4.30 0.73 -7.87
CA GLN A 16 5.23 -0.39 -7.86
C GLN A 16 4.51 -1.67 -7.42
N TYR A 17 4.08 -1.71 -6.16
CA TYR A 17 3.38 -2.86 -5.59
C TYR A 17 2.67 -2.51 -4.28
N VAL A 18 1.79 -3.41 -3.83
CA VAL A 18 1.17 -3.36 -2.51
C VAL A 18 2.12 -3.95 -1.48
N VAL A 19 2.58 -3.14 -0.53
CA VAL A 19 3.47 -3.57 0.55
C VAL A 19 2.71 -4.41 1.56
N ALA A 20 1.53 -3.96 1.96
CA ALA A 20 0.70 -4.62 2.95
C ALA A 20 -0.77 -4.35 2.66
N GLY A 21 -1.62 -5.33 2.96
CA GLY A 21 -3.08 -5.21 2.88
C GLY A 21 -3.72 -5.89 4.10
N THR A 22 -4.59 -5.17 4.80
CA THR A 22 -5.27 -5.66 6.01
C THR A 22 -6.73 -5.25 6.04
N ASN A 23 -7.59 -6.16 6.49
CA ASN A 23 -8.99 -5.87 6.85
C ASN A 23 -9.25 -6.03 8.35
N LYS A 24 -8.19 -6.27 9.13
CA LYS A 24 -8.27 -6.54 10.57
C LYS A 24 -7.94 -5.33 11.43
N TYR A 25 -7.22 -4.36 10.87
CA TYR A 25 -6.81 -3.14 11.57
C TYR A 25 -7.68 -1.96 11.17
N SER A 26 -7.76 -0.95 12.04
CA SER A 26 -8.45 0.31 11.75
C SER A 26 -7.66 1.14 10.74
N GLU A 27 -8.38 1.98 9.99
CA GLU A 27 -7.79 2.93 9.03
C GLU A 27 -6.68 3.77 9.66
N THR A 28 -6.91 4.30 10.86
CA THR A 28 -5.94 5.12 11.60
C THR A 28 -4.61 4.39 11.83
N LYS A 29 -4.67 3.09 12.13
CA LYS A 29 -3.45 2.30 12.35
C LYS A 29 -2.65 2.18 11.05
N VAL A 30 -3.31 1.90 9.93
CA VAL A 30 -2.65 1.76 8.63
C VAL A 30 -2.10 3.11 8.17
N LYS A 31 -2.81 4.22 8.38
CA LYS A 31 -2.32 5.58 8.11
C LYS A 31 -1.07 5.90 8.92
N ASN A 32 -1.06 5.61 10.22
CA ASN A 32 0.13 5.76 11.06
C ASN A 32 1.31 4.92 10.57
N ASP A 33 1.05 3.69 10.10
CA ASP A 33 2.10 2.84 9.51
C ASP A 33 2.65 3.46 8.21
N VAL A 34 1.80 4.01 7.34
CA VAL A 34 2.24 4.74 6.12
C VAL A 34 3.12 5.94 6.48
N GLU A 35 2.73 6.73 7.47
CA GLU A 35 3.53 7.88 7.92
C GLU A 35 4.88 7.45 8.51
N ARG A 36 4.90 6.37 9.32
CA ARG A 36 6.14 5.80 9.84
C ARG A 36 7.05 5.30 8.72
N MET A 37 6.48 4.58 7.74
CA MET A 37 7.24 4.08 6.60
C MET A 37 7.84 5.21 5.77
N ASN A 38 7.08 6.28 5.49
CA ASN A 38 7.62 7.45 4.80
C ASN A 38 8.69 8.17 5.64
N SER A 39 8.51 8.24 6.96
CA SER A 39 9.50 8.84 7.86
C SER A 39 10.80 8.04 7.91
N MET A 40 10.74 6.71 7.77
CA MET A 40 11.90 5.82 7.66
C MET A 40 12.59 5.86 6.29
N LEU A 41 12.04 6.56 5.29
CA LEU A 41 12.70 6.71 4.01
C LEU A 41 13.92 7.63 4.15
N ASN A 42 15.08 7.07 3.82
CA ASN A 42 16.33 7.81 3.69
C ASN A 42 16.23 8.84 2.55
N GLU A 43 17.07 9.87 2.61
CA GLU A 43 17.12 10.96 1.63
C GLU A 43 17.30 10.44 0.20
N SER A 44 18.17 9.45 -0.01
CA SER A 44 18.38 8.81 -1.32
C SER A 44 17.11 8.18 -1.90
N MET A 45 16.29 7.53 -1.05
CA MET A 45 15.03 6.93 -1.48
C MET A 45 13.98 7.99 -1.82
N ARG A 46 13.96 9.09 -1.07
CA ARG A 46 13.10 10.25 -1.36
C ARG A 46 13.49 10.89 -2.68
N THR A 47 14.79 11.04 -2.95
CA THR A 47 15.32 11.56 -4.24
C THR A 47 15.00 10.63 -5.41
N MET A 48 14.97 9.31 -5.20
CA MET A 48 14.47 8.35 -6.20
C MET A 48 12.94 8.44 -6.42
N GLY A 49 12.24 9.28 -5.65
CA GLY A 49 10.80 9.45 -5.70
C GLY A 49 10.02 8.35 -4.98
N ILE A 50 10.66 7.56 -4.11
CA ILE A 50 9.94 6.52 -3.37
C ILE A 50 8.97 7.19 -2.38
N LYS A 51 7.70 6.78 -2.42
CA LYS A 51 6.67 7.21 -1.46
C LYS A 51 5.74 6.05 -1.14
N TYR A 52 5.30 5.97 0.11
CA TYR A 52 4.25 5.04 0.53
C TYR A 52 2.93 5.78 0.64
N VAL A 53 1.86 5.19 0.12
CA VAL A 53 0.53 5.81 0.07
C VAL A 53 -0.49 4.87 0.65
N PHE A 54 -1.41 5.42 1.43
CA PHE A 54 -2.57 4.69 1.94
C PHE A 54 -3.62 4.56 0.85
N ALA A 55 -4.11 3.34 0.62
CA ALA A 55 -5.14 3.04 -0.36
C ALA A 55 -6.24 2.17 0.28
N ILE A 56 -7.46 2.29 -0.23
CA ILE A 56 -8.59 1.46 0.18
C ILE A 56 -9.04 0.67 -1.03
N THR A 57 -9.10 -0.65 -0.89
CA THR A 57 -9.63 -1.56 -1.90
C THR A 57 -10.88 -2.25 -1.34
N ASP A 58 -11.98 -2.26 -2.09
CA ASP A 58 -13.13 -3.07 -1.72
C ASP A 58 -12.90 -4.54 -2.15
N THR A 59 -13.19 -5.51 -1.28
CA THR A 59 -13.15 -6.95 -1.61
C THR A 59 -14.15 -7.38 -2.68
N SER A 60 -15.18 -6.58 -2.94
CA SER A 60 -16.10 -6.77 -4.05
C SER A 60 -15.55 -6.27 -5.39
N ASP A 61 -14.44 -5.51 -5.36
CA ASP A 61 -13.73 -5.08 -6.56
C ASP A 61 -13.00 -6.27 -7.18
N SER A 62 -13.33 -6.58 -8.45
CA SER A 62 -12.72 -7.64 -9.25
C SER A 62 -11.19 -7.55 -9.28
N SER A 63 -10.65 -6.35 -9.10
CA SER A 63 -9.22 -6.04 -9.09
C SER A 63 -8.47 -6.66 -7.89
N TYR A 64 -9.16 -6.99 -6.78
CA TYR A 64 -8.54 -7.66 -5.63
C TYR A 64 -8.26 -9.15 -5.90
N LYS A 65 -9.18 -9.83 -6.61
CA LYS A 65 -9.02 -11.25 -6.96
C LYS A 65 -7.85 -11.47 -7.93
N GLU A 66 -7.62 -10.53 -8.84
CA GLU A 66 -6.53 -10.63 -9.82
C GLU A 66 -5.15 -10.39 -9.18
N ARG A 67 -5.03 -9.42 -8.26
CA ARG A 67 -3.76 -9.08 -7.59
C ARG A 67 -3.25 -10.21 -6.69
N LYS A 68 -4.13 -10.99 -6.05
CA LYS A 68 -3.70 -12.17 -5.26
C LYS A 68 -3.17 -13.34 -6.09
N LYS A 69 -3.53 -13.45 -7.38
CA LYS A 69 -3.05 -14.53 -8.25
C LYS A 69 -1.61 -14.32 -8.75
N LYS A 70 -1.12 -13.08 -8.81
CA LYS A 70 0.21 -12.76 -9.37
C LYS A 70 1.38 -12.89 -8.38
N ASN A 71 1.12 -12.98 -7.07
CA ASN A 71 2.17 -13.09 -6.04
C ASN A 71 2.44 -14.54 -5.58
N SER A 72 1.93 -15.55 -6.29
CA SER A 72 2.33 -16.95 -6.12
C SER A 72 3.24 -17.35 -7.27
N TYR A 73 4.53 -17.03 -7.16
CA TYR A 73 5.61 -17.68 -7.90
C TYR A 73 6.74 -17.99 -6.93
#